data_AF-A0A2V6KC20-F1
#
_entry.id   AF-A0A2V6KC20-F1
#
_cell.length_a   1.000
_cell.length_b   1.000
_cell.length_c   1.000
_cell.angle_alpha   90.00
_cell.angle_beta   90.00
_cell.angle_gamma   90.00
#
_symmetry.space_group_name_H-M   'P 1'
#
loop_
_entity.id
_entity.type
_entity.pdbx_description
1 polymer ?
#
loop_
_entity_poly.entity_id
_entity_poly.type
_entity_poly.pdbx_seq_one_letter_code
_entity_poly.pdbx_strand_id
1 'polypeptide(L)'
;MDTDLQKLVESGKLTSKAAEQLEKLKPGTFCLHKSWGFGRVGEWNLLLNQLVIDFASKKSHPMQVEYAAENLTPLAPEHFLARKATDLASIKNLARENPAALVRNILESLDGKATAQQINEWLVDDVFTEAEWKRWWESTKKILKASGAFSIPAKKTEPIQILGEGISHADELIAAYNKARQPKEQIAALEQIIKSYQQFKEPEKQLQPIIVTIENTAARNQKMHPALAFDFVMARDDLLGRVPSLHTTHVGLTLSKLILDEEKRLLSILPKLSAAKEKRVLEALPSALGPEWAERALHLVERGHARMVAQIARILGEGGQHVELQTMLERSIREHSATNEMLIWLCSEREHWKELITPDLLGAILAALEREKHNAPGRVSRLHRALVDDRQLLGDIFKNVDVALARDAMRRLQLSPLFDELTKRSLLARIVKVYPELESMITGMEAQEKAAPLVVSWSSLEKRKAEYEELV
;
A
#
# COMPACT_ATOMS: atom_id res chain seq x y z
N MET A 1 -20.14 50.23 -36.12
CA MET A 1 -18.96 50.85 -36.74
C MET A 1 -19.01 52.36 -36.57
N ASP A 2 -17.98 52.90 -35.94
CA ASP A 2 -17.82 54.35 -35.72
C ASP A 2 -17.67 55.09 -37.06
N THR A 3 -18.28 56.28 -37.17
CA THR A 3 -18.29 57.09 -38.40
C THR A 3 -16.90 57.50 -38.88
N ASP A 4 -15.93 57.64 -37.98
CA ASP A 4 -14.57 58.04 -38.36
C ASP A 4 -13.71 56.84 -38.77
N LEU A 5 -13.97 55.65 -38.23
CA LEU A 5 -13.40 54.39 -38.74
C LEU A 5 -13.93 54.06 -40.14
N GLN A 6 -15.20 54.38 -40.42
CA GLN A 6 -15.79 54.18 -41.74
C GLN A 6 -15.12 55.02 -42.83
N LYS A 7 -14.81 56.29 -42.53
CA LYS A 7 -14.04 57.16 -43.44
C LYS A 7 -12.64 56.62 -43.72
N LEU A 8 -11.98 56.01 -42.72
CA LEU A 8 -10.66 55.40 -42.90
C LEU A 8 -10.69 54.16 -43.80
N VAL A 9 -11.74 53.34 -43.69
CA VAL A 9 -11.98 52.19 -44.57
C VAL A 9 -12.27 52.65 -46.01
N GLU A 10 -13.13 53.65 -46.18
CA GLU A 10 -13.46 54.22 -47.49
C GLU A 10 -12.25 54.90 -48.16
N SER A 11 -11.32 55.44 -47.37
CA SER A 11 -10.06 56.02 -47.86
C SER A 11 -8.96 54.99 -48.21
N GLY A 12 -9.21 53.70 -47.99
CA GLY A 12 -8.27 52.61 -48.27
C GLY A 12 -7.09 52.51 -47.29
N LYS A 13 -7.06 53.30 -46.23
CA LYS A 13 -6.01 53.26 -45.20
C LYS A 13 -6.18 52.06 -44.25
N LEU A 14 -7.43 51.63 -44.03
CA LEU A 14 -7.78 50.58 -43.08
C LEU A 14 -8.65 49.51 -43.76
N THR A 15 -8.46 48.24 -43.40
CA THR A 15 -9.35 47.15 -43.87
C THR A 15 -10.60 47.05 -42.99
N SER A 16 -11.72 46.56 -43.52
CA SER A 16 -12.95 46.36 -42.74
C SER A 16 -12.73 45.48 -41.51
N LYS A 17 -11.88 44.45 -41.64
CA LYS A 17 -11.51 43.55 -40.53
C LYS A 17 -10.72 44.28 -39.43
N ALA A 18 -9.81 45.17 -39.81
CA ALA A 18 -9.05 45.98 -38.87
C ALA A 18 -9.95 47.00 -38.16
N ALA A 19 -10.92 47.58 -38.86
CA ALA A 19 -11.92 48.48 -38.27
C ALA A 19 -12.79 47.79 -37.21
N GLU A 20 -13.21 46.55 -37.44
CA GLU A 20 -13.95 45.75 -36.44
C GLU A 20 -13.12 45.44 -35.18
N GLN A 21 -11.81 45.21 -35.33
CA GLN A 21 -10.92 45.02 -34.18
C GLN A 21 -10.73 46.31 -33.41
N LEU A 22 -10.56 47.43 -34.11
CA LEU A 22 -10.42 48.74 -33.49
C LEU A 22 -11.69 49.17 -32.78
N GLU A 23 -12.88 48.80 -33.26
CA GLU A 23 -14.13 49.09 -32.55
C GLU A 23 -14.18 48.47 -31.13
N LYS A 24 -13.38 47.42 -30.87
CA LYS A 24 -13.20 46.80 -29.55
C LYS A 24 -12.12 47.48 -28.70
N LEU A 25 -11.32 48.37 -29.28
CA LEU A 25 -10.19 49.08 -28.68
C LEU A 25 -10.50 50.58 -28.46
N LYS A 26 -11.71 50.90 -28.02
CA LYS A 26 -12.13 52.30 -27.76
C LYS A 26 -11.33 52.94 -26.62
N PRO A 27 -11.24 54.29 -26.55
CA PRO A 27 -10.69 54.97 -25.38
C PRO A 27 -11.29 54.42 -24.08
N GLY A 28 -10.42 54.11 -23.11
CA GLY A 28 -10.78 53.49 -21.85
C GLY A 28 -10.73 51.97 -21.82
N THR A 29 -10.65 51.29 -22.97
CA THR A 29 -10.50 49.82 -23.04
C THR A 29 -9.09 49.36 -22.69
N PHE A 30 -8.98 48.09 -22.28
CA PHE A 30 -7.69 47.45 -21.98
C PHE A 30 -7.25 46.57 -23.14
N CYS A 31 -5.94 46.46 -23.33
CA CYS A 31 -5.36 45.65 -24.38
C CYS A 31 -4.06 44.97 -23.95
N LEU A 32 -3.69 43.91 -24.65
CA LEU A 32 -2.42 43.22 -24.50
C LEU A 32 -1.61 43.33 -25.79
N HIS A 33 -0.36 43.76 -25.68
CA HIS A 33 0.62 43.73 -26.77
C HIS A 33 1.68 42.66 -26.50
N LYS A 34 2.07 41.90 -27.53
CA LYS A 34 3.03 40.79 -27.41
C LYS A 34 4.39 41.20 -26.82
N SER A 35 4.87 42.40 -27.15
CA SER A 35 6.20 42.89 -26.72
C SER A 35 6.15 43.95 -25.62
N TRP A 36 5.02 44.63 -25.43
CA TRP A 36 4.90 45.76 -24.49
C TRP A 36 4.00 45.46 -23.30
N GLY A 37 3.32 44.31 -23.32
CA GLY A 37 2.49 43.82 -22.24
C GLY A 37 1.13 44.53 -22.18
N PHE A 38 0.59 44.60 -20.97
CA PHE A 38 -0.70 45.21 -20.68
C PHE A 38 -0.68 46.73 -20.95
N GLY A 39 -1.74 47.23 -21.56
CA GLY A 39 -1.94 48.65 -21.78
C GLY A 39 -3.41 49.06 -21.70
N ARG A 40 -3.63 50.37 -21.56
CA ARG A 40 -4.95 51.00 -21.59
C ARG A 40 -4.99 52.00 -22.74
N VAL A 41 -6.01 51.93 -23.57
CA VAL A 41 -6.21 52.91 -24.65
C VAL A 41 -6.60 54.23 -24.03
N GLY A 42 -5.75 55.25 -24.18
CA GLY A 42 -6.01 56.59 -23.69
C GLY A 42 -6.90 57.37 -24.64
N GLU A 43 -6.52 57.41 -25.91
CA GLU A 43 -7.18 58.24 -26.93
C GLU A 43 -7.10 57.62 -28.34
N TRP A 44 -8.11 57.90 -29.14
CA TRP A 44 -8.08 57.73 -30.59
C TRP A 44 -7.75 59.05 -31.27
N ASN A 45 -6.56 59.13 -31.85
CA ASN A 45 -6.18 60.25 -32.72
C ASN A 45 -6.28 59.82 -34.19
N LEU A 46 -7.51 59.59 -34.64
CA LEU A 46 -7.79 59.11 -36.01
C LEU A 46 -7.40 60.14 -37.08
N LEU A 47 -7.35 61.43 -36.72
CA LEU A 47 -6.85 62.50 -37.60
C LEU A 47 -5.36 62.29 -37.95
N LEU A 48 -4.56 61.82 -36.99
CA LEU A 48 -3.14 61.49 -37.18
C LEU A 48 -2.89 60.01 -37.50
N ASN A 49 -3.95 59.23 -37.74
CA ASN A 49 -3.89 57.78 -37.94
C ASN A 49 -3.21 57.02 -36.78
N GLN A 50 -3.44 57.43 -35.53
CA GLN A 50 -2.79 56.85 -34.36
C GLN A 50 -3.74 56.57 -33.19
N LEU A 51 -3.45 55.51 -32.43
CA LEU A 51 -3.99 55.26 -31.09
C LEU A 51 -2.92 55.61 -30.06
N VAL A 52 -3.30 56.33 -29.02
CA VAL A 52 -2.42 56.62 -27.88
C VAL A 52 -2.73 55.63 -26.77
N ILE A 53 -1.74 54.82 -26.40
CA ILE A 53 -1.90 53.73 -25.43
C ILE A 53 -0.90 53.90 -24.29
N ASP A 54 -1.41 53.76 -23.07
CA ASP A 54 -0.59 53.72 -21.86
C ASP A 54 -0.24 52.26 -21.54
N PHE A 55 0.96 51.83 -21.94
CA PHE A 55 1.53 50.56 -21.51
C PHE A 55 2.22 50.70 -20.16
N ALA A 56 2.30 49.60 -19.39
CA ALA A 56 3.03 49.59 -18.12
C ALA A 56 4.51 50.02 -18.29
N SER A 57 5.13 49.69 -19.42
CA SER A 57 6.51 50.04 -19.74
C SER A 57 6.69 51.39 -20.47
N LYS A 58 5.62 51.90 -21.10
CA LYS A 58 5.65 53.11 -21.94
C LYS A 58 4.31 53.85 -21.87
N LYS A 59 4.31 54.97 -21.17
CA LYS A 59 3.14 55.86 -21.11
C LYS A 59 2.99 56.67 -22.39
N SER A 60 1.75 56.93 -22.78
CA SER A 60 1.34 57.76 -23.91
C SER A 60 2.03 57.39 -25.22
N HIS A 61 2.10 56.09 -25.52
CA HIS A 61 2.78 55.60 -26.71
C HIS A 61 1.85 55.73 -27.95
N PRO A 62 2.24 56.51 -28.98
CA PRO A 62 1.48 56.57 -30.22
C PRO A 62 1.75 55.33 -31.07
N MET A 63 0.68 54.68 -31.51
CA MET A 63 0.71 53.47 -32.33
C MET A 63 -0.14 53.67 -33.59
N GLN A 64 0.35 53.29 -34.77
CA GLN A 64 -0.42 53.39 -36.01
C GLN A 64 -1.70 52.54 -35.94
N VAL A 65 -2.80 53.05 -36.48
CA VAL A 65 -4.14 52.44 -36.40
C VAL A 65 -4.15 51.01 -36.94
N GLU A 66 -3.54 50.77 -38.11
CA GLU A 66 -3.47 49.44 -38.72
C GLU A 66 -2.62 48.49 -37.86
N TYR A 67 -1.47 48.96 -37.36
CA TYR A 67 -0.58 48.16 -36.53
C TYR A 67 -1.23 47.78 -35.19
N ALA A 68 -1.98 48.71 -34.60
CA ALA A 68 -2.76 48.48 -33.38
C ALA A 68 -3.84 47.42 -33.60
N ALA A 69 -4.55 47.46 -34.73
CA ALA A 69 -5.58 46.48 -35.08
C ALA A 69 -5.02 45.05 -35.24
N GLU A 70 -3.76 44.93 -35.70
CA GLU A 70 -3.10 43.65 -35.93
C GLU A 70 -2.40 43.09 -34.68
N ASN A 71 -1.88 43.95 -33.80
CA ASN A 71 -0.97 43.53 -32.73
C ASN A 71 -1.53 43.68 -31.30
N LEU A 72 -2.72 44.26 -31.15
CA LEU A 72 -3.38 44.39 -29.85
C LEU A 72 -4.51 43.40 -29.71
N THR A 73 -4.51 42.68 -28.58
CA THR A 73 -5.64 41.86 -28.16
C THR A 73 -6.49 42.66 -27.17
N PRO A 74 -7.75 43.02 -27.49
CA PRO A 74 -8.63 43.70 -26.54
C PRO A 74 -8.95 42.76 -25.36
N LEU A 75 -8.96 43.32 -24.15
CA LEU A 75 -9.26 42.61 -22.91
C LEU A 75 -10.59 43.09 -22.34
N ALA A 76 -11.44 42.14 -21.95
CA ALA A 76 -12.69 42.43 -21.26
C ALA A 76 -12.43 43.02 -19.85
N PRO A 77 -13.30 43.87 -19.32
CA PRO A 77 -13.17 44.41 -17.95
C PRO A 77 -13.05 43.33 -16.86
N GLU A 78 -13.62 42.15 -17.08
CA GLU A 78 -13.61 41.00 -16.17
C GLU A 78 -12.28 40.23 -16.20
N HIS A 79 -11.46 40.45 -17.22
CA HIS A 79 -10.15 39.84 -17.36
C HIS A 79 -9.25 40.22 -16.19
N PHE A 80 -8.51 39.26 -15.65
CA PHE A 80 -7.72 39.43 -14.43
C PHE A 80 -6.77 40.63 -14.48
N LEU A 81 -6.02 40.80 -15.58
CA LEU A 81 -5.10 41.94 -15.75
C LEU A 81 -5.83 43.30 -15.76
N ALA A 82 -7.03 43.37 -16.36
CA ALA A 82 -7.84 44.59 -16.37
C ALA A 82 -8.34 44.94 -14.96
N ARG A 83 -8.82 43.93 -14.21
CA ARG A 83 -9.24 44.09 -12.82
C ARG A 83 -8.08 44.48 -11.91
N LYS A 84 -6.92 43.84 -12.06
CA LYS A 84 -5.70 44.15 -11.30
C LYS A 84 -5.25 45.61 -11.50
N ALA A 85 -5.31 46.11 -12.73
CA ALA A 85 -4.93 47.48 -13.05
C ALA A 85 -5.96 48.54 -12.58
N THR A 86 -7.24 48.16 -12.51
CA THR A 86 -8.33 49.08 -12.13
C THR A 86 -8.51 49.15 -10.62
N ASP A 87 -8.43 48.00 -9.93
CA ASP A 87 -8.66 47.88 -8.49
C ASP A 87 -7.81 46.75 -7.89
N LEU A 88 -6.58 47.10 -7.52
CA LEU A 88 -5.66 46.18 -6.86
C LEU A 88 -6.12 45.80 -5.44
N ALA A 89 -6.89 46.67 -4.78
CA ALA A 89 -7.34 46.45 -3.41
C ALA A 89 -8.36 45.30 -3.35
N SER A 90 -9.32 45.25 -4.27
CA SER A 90 -10.26 44.11 -4.35
C SER A 90 -9.58 42.81 -4.73
N ILE A 91 -8.54 42.82 -5.56
CA ILE A 91 -7.75 41.62 -5.86
C ILE A 91 -7.02 41.12 -4.61
N LYS A 92 -6.40 42.01 -3.82
CA LYS A 92 -5.76 41.66 -2.55
C LYS A 92 -6.75 41.09 -1.53
N ASN A 93 -7.96 41.64 -1.46
CA ASN A 93 -9.03 41.11 -0.60
C ASN A 93 -9.52 39.74 -1.08
N LEU A 94 -9.76 39.58 -2.39
CA LEU A 94 -10.17 38.31 -2.99
C LEU A 94 -9.13 37.22 -2.76
N ALA A 95 -7.84 37.57 -2.81
CA ALA A 95 -6.74 36.65 -2.50
C ALA A 95 -6.75 36.14 -1.05
N ARG A 96 -7.28 36.92 -0.10
CA ARG A 96 -7.39 36.56 1.32
C ARG A 96 -8.67 35.79 1.61
N GLU A 97 -9.80 36.26 1.11
CA GLU A 97 -11.12 35.74 1.46
C GLU A 97 -11.54 34.54 0.61
N ASN A 98 -11.23 34.55 -0.69
CA ASN A 98 -11.57 33.45 -1.60
C ASN A 98 -10.46 33.18 -2.63
N PRO A 99 -9.37 32.52 -2.20
CA PRO A 99 -8.25 32.17 -3.07
C PRO A 99 -8.66 31.35 -4.30
N ALA A 100 -9.69 30.51 -4.19
CA ALA A 100 -10.17 29.67 -5.29
C ALA A 100 -10.85 30.51 -6.38
N ALA A 101 -11.64 31.52 -6.01
CA ALA A 101 -12.25 32.45 -6.96
C ALA A 101 -11.21 33.31 -7.69
N LEU A 102 -10.14 33.72 -7.00
CA LEU A 102 -9.02 34.42 -7.62
C LEU A 102 -8.33 33.56 -8.69
N VAL A 103 -8.00 32.31 -8.36
CA VAL A 103 -7.38 31.36 -9.30
C VAL A 103 -8.30 31.08 -10.48
N ARG A 104 -9.62 30.94 -10.24
CA ARG A 104 -10.61 30.81 -11.33
C ARG A 104 -10.57 31.99 -12.28
N ASN A 105 -10.59 33.23 -11.78
CA ASN A 105 -10.56 34.42 -12.64
C ASN A 105 -9.28 34.52 -13.48
N ILE A 106 -8.13 34.11 -12.92
CA ILE A 106 -6.85 34.03 -13.66
C ILE A 106 -6.93 32.95 -14.75
N LEU A 107 -7.45 31.76 -14.43
CA LEU A 107 -7.59 30.67 -15.38
C LEU A 107 -8.57 31.01 -16.51
N GLU A 108 -9.72 31.62 -16.21
CA GLU A 108 -10.68 32.11 -17.23
C GLU A 108 -10.04 33.14 -18.17
N SER A 109 -9.13 33.95 -17.65
CA SER A 109 -8.34 34.93 -18.41
C SER A 109 -7.22 34.30 -19.25
N LEU A 110 -6.92 33.02 -19.04
CA LEU A 110 -5.91 32.23 -19.76
C LEU A 110 -6.57 31.02 -20.44
N ASP A 111 -7.73 31.21 -21.05
CA ASP A 111 -8.48 30.18 -21.78
C ASP A 111 -8.77 28.90 -20.96
N GLY A 112 -9.04 29.07 -19.66
CA GLY A 112 -9.40 28.01 -18.73
C GLY A 112 -8.23 27.19 -18.19
N LYS A 113 -6.97 27.51 -18.53
CA LYS A 113 -5.80 26.74 -18.09
C LYS A 113 -4.54 27.58 -17.89
N ALA A 114 -3.78 27.31 -16.82
CA ALA A 114 -2.50 27.97 -16.58
C ALA A 114 -1.58 27.12 -15.71
N THR A 115 -0.27 27.24 -15.92
CA THR A 115 0.74 26.66 -15.03
C THR A 115 0.87 27.47 -13.74
N ALA A 116 1.40 26.85 -12.69
CA ALA A 116 1.70 27.55 -11.43
C ALA A 116 2.67 28.73 -11.62
N GLN A 117 3.56 28.65 -12.62
CA GLN A 117 4.48 29.72 -12.97
C GLN A 117 3.75 30.91 -13.59
N GLN A 118 2.84 30.68 -14.55
CA GLN A 118 2.06 31.77 -15.16
C GLN A 118 1.17 32.50 -14.15
N ILE A 119 0.61 31.76 -13.18
CA ILE A 119 -0.17 32.37 -12.09
C ILE A 119 0.74 33.21 -11.16
N ASN A 120 1.95 32.71 -10.86
CA ASN A 120 2.96 33.45 -10.09
C ASN A 120 3.33 34.77 -10.78
N GLU A 121 3.65 34.74 -12.08
CA GLU A 121 4.04 35.92 -12.88
C GLU A 121 2.99 37.03 -12.86
N TRP A 122 1.71 36.68 -12.67
CA TRP A 122 0.61 37.65 -12.64
C TRP A 122 0.33 38.25 -11.26
N LEU A 123 0.80 37.60 -10.19
CA LEU A 123 0.48 37.94 -8.79
C LEU A 123 1.68 38.44 -7.98
N VAL A 124 2.88 37.97 -8.29
CA VAL A 124 4.11 38.41 -7.62
C VAL A 124 4.43 39.86 -8.03
N ASP A 125 5.08 40.59 -7.11
CA ASP A 125 5.42 42.02 -7.16
C ASP A 125 4.25 42.98 -6.94
N ASP A 126 3.04 42.68 -7.45
CA ASP A 126 1.86 43.54 -7.26
C ASP A 126 1.01 43.14 -6.04
N VAL A 127 0.73 41.83 -5.91
CA VAL A 127 -0.20 41.27 -4.90
C VAL A 127 0.57 40.62 -3.75
N PHE A 128 1.63 39.89 -4.07
CA PHE A 128 2.45 39.16 -3.10
C PHE A 128 3.95 39.40 -3.33
N THR A 129 4.73 39.32 -2.26
CA THR A 129 6.16 39.03 -2.37
C THR A 129 6.40 37.56 -2.71
N GLU A 130 7.60 37.23 -3.21
CA GLU A 130 7.97 35.84 -3.55
C GLU A 130 7.86 34.88 -2.35
N ALA A 131 8.10 35.37 -1.14
CA ALA A 131 7.96 34.59 0.09
C ALA A 131 6.48 34.35 0.48
N GLU A 132 5.64 35.38 0.34
CA GLU A 132 4.20 35.29 0.62
C GLU A 132 3.50 34.38 -0.40
N TRP A 133 3.85 34.49 -1.67
CA TRP A 133 3.35 33.63 -2.73
C TRP A 133 3.54 32.14 -2.41
N LYS A 134 4.75 31.73 -2.01
CA LYS A 134 5.03 30.32 -1.68
C LYS A 134 4.12 29.79 -0.58
N ARG A 135 3.86 30.60 0.46
CA ARG A 135 2.97 30.21 1.57
C ARG A 135 1.51 30.18 1.12
N TRP A 136 1.07 31.21 0.42
CA TRP A 136 -0.29 31.34 -0.10
C TRP A 136 -0.64 30.24 -1.11
N TRP A 137 0.31 29.87 -1.98
CA TRP A 137 0.09 28.86 -3.01
C TRP A 137 -0.05 27.45 -2.42
N GLU A 138 0.73 27.11 -1.38
CA GLU A 138 0.61 25.82 -0.71
C GLU A 138 -0.72 25.65 0.03
N SER A 139 -1.25 26.70 0.67
CA SER A 139 -2.60 26.66 1.27
C SER A 139 -3.69 26.61 0.20
N THR A 140 -3.57 27.42 -0.84
CA THR A 140 -4.55 27.52 -1.93
C THR A 140 -4.67 26.21 -2.71
N LYS A 141 -3.57 25.50 -2.99
CA LYS A 141 -3.63 24.16 -3.62
C LYS A 141 -4.51 23.18 -2.87
N LYS A 142 -4.50 23.21 -1.53
CA LYS A 142 -5.34 22.33 -0.72
C LYS A 142 -6.82 22.69 -0.90
N ILE A 143 -7.14 23.98 -0.95
CA ILE A 143 -8.50 24.49 -1.19
C ILE A 143 -8.97 24.08 -2.60
N LEU A 144 -8.14 24.28 -3.63
CA LEU A 144 -8.47 23.91 -5.01
C LEU A 144 -8.74 22.41 -5.13
N LYS A 145 -7.88 21.56 -4.55
CA LYS A 145 -8.07 20.11 -4.51
C LYS A 145 -9.37 19.72 -3.79
N ALA A 146 -9.69 20.37 -2.68
CA ALA A 146 -10.91 20.09 -1.92
C ALA A 146 -12.18 20.55 -2.64
N SER A 147 -12.10 21.62 -3.46
CA SER A 147 -13.26 22.18 -4.16
C SER A 147 -13.78 21.28 -5.29
N GLY A 148 -12.96 20.38 -5.83
CA GLY A 148 -13.31 19.51 -6.96
C GLY A 148 -13.58 20.23 -8.29
N ALA A 149 -13.49 21.56 -8.34
CA ALA A 149 -13.75 22.36 -9.54
C ALA A 149 -12.51 22.61 -10.42
N PHE A 150 -11.36 22.06 -10.02
CA PHE A 150 -10.08 22.26 -10.70
C PHE A 150 -9.31 20.95 -10.81
N SER A 151 -8.67 20.73 -11.97
CA SER A 151 -7.69 19.67 -12.14
C SER A 151 -6.32 20.16 -11.68
N ILE A 152 -5.75 19.52 -10.65
CA ILE A 152 -4.45 19.89 -10.05
C ILE A 152 -3.41 18.81 -10.38
N PRO A 153 -2.45 19.08 -11.28
CA PRO A 153 -1.47 18.09 -11.69
C PRO A 153 -0.43 17.77 -10.60
N ALA A 154 0.18 16.59 -10.69
CA ALA A 154 1.25 16.18 -9.78
C ALA A 154 2.58 16.89 -10.09
N LYS A 155 2.82 17.25 -11.35
CA LYS A 155 4.01 18.01 -11.78
C LYS A 155 3.71 19.50 -11.85
N LYS A 156 4.64 20.32 -11.35
CA LYS A 156 4.51 21.79 -11.35
C LYS A 156 4.55 22.41 -12.76
N THR A 157 5.06 21.67 -13.75
CA THR A 157 5.18 22.08 -15.15
C THR A 157 3.89 21.85 -15.95
N GLU A 158 2.93 21.12 -15.40
CA GLU A 158 1.66 20.83 -16.07
C GLU A 158 0.60 21.89 -15.71
N PRO A 159 -0.33 22.21 -16.63
CA PRO A 159 -1.32 23.25 -16.40
C PRO A 159 -2.43 22.80 -15.45
N ILE A 160 -2.83 23.71 -14.56
CA ILE A 160 -4.06 23.64 -13.79
C ILE A 160 -5.20 24.04 -14.72
N GLN A 161 -6.34 23.35 -14.66
CA GLN A 161 -7.48 23.58 -15.54
C GLN A 161 -8.76 23.75 -14.72
N ILE A 162 -9.66 24.64 -15.18
CA ILE A 162 -11.03 24.71 -14.66
C ILE A 162 -11.78 23.50 -15.21
N LEU A 163 -12.39 22.73 -14.32
CA LEU A 163 -13.37 21.71 -14.69
C LEU A 163 -14.72 22.42 -14.87
N GLY A 164 -15.01 22.92 -16.07
CA GLY A 164 -16.28 23.60 -16.36
C GLY A 164 -17.41 22.59 -16.45
N GLU A 165 -18.44 22.68 -15.59
CA GLU A 165 -19.66 21.81 -15.49
C GLU A 165 -19.51 20.35 -15.98
N GLY A 166 -18.33 19.77 -15.81
CA GLY A 166 -17.88 18.62 -16.57
C GLY A 166 -17.31 17.60 -15.62
N ILE A 167 -18.09 16.52 -15.44
CA ILE A 167 -17.76 15.28 -14.74
C ILE A 167 -17.19 15.54 -13.34
N SER A 168 -18.06 15.44 -12.32
CA SER A 168 -17.61 15.52 -10.94
C SER A 168 -16.53 14.47 -10.66
N HIS A 169 -15.66 14.67 -9.66
CA HIS A 169 -14.67 13.66 -9.32
C HIS A 169 -15.29 12.27 -9.03
N ALA A 170 -16.52 12.25 -8.50
CA ALA A 170 -17.32 11.03 -8.39
C ALA A 170 -17.59 10.40 -9.76
N ASP A 171 -17.99 11.18 -10.76
CA ASP A 171 -18.24 10.70 -12.12
C ASP A 171 -16.95 10.23 -12.82
N GLU A 172 -15.79 10.84 -12.53
CA GLU A 172 -14.49 10.36 -13.02
C GLU A 172 -14.16 8.98 -12.44
N LEU A 173 -14.39 8.77 -11.14
CA LEU A 173 -14.17 7.50 -10.47
C LEU A 173 -15.12 6.41 -11.02
N ILE A 174 -16.38 6.76 -11.27
CA ILE A 174 -17.37 5.87 -11.91
C ILE A 174 -16.92 5.53 -13.33
N ALA A 175 -16.49 6.52 -14.11
CA ALA A 175 -16.01 6.32 -15.48
C ALA A 175 -14.76 5.43 -15.51
N ALA A 176 -13.82 5.61 -14.57
CA ALA A 176 -12.64 4.77 -14.43
C ALA A 176 -13.02 3.32 -14.10
N TYR A 177 -13.97 3.11 -13.19
CA TYR A 177 -14.50 1.78 -12.87
C TYR A 177 -15.18 1.12 -14.08
N ASN A 178 -16.04 1.85 -14.79
CA ASN A 178 -16.75 1.34 -15.97
C ASN A 178 -15.81 1.04 -17.16
N LYS A 179 -14.67 1.74 -17.27
CA LYS A 179 -13.66 1.50 -18.29
C LYS A 179 -12.78 0.29 -17.98
N ALA A 180 -12.64 -0.09 -16.71
CA ALA A 180 -11.83 -1.23 -16.29
C ALA A 180 -12.43 -2.54 -16.79
N ARG A 181 -11.70 -3.24 -17.66
CA ARG A 181 -12.16 -4.50 -18.29
C ARG A 181 -11.69 -5.72 -17.52
N GLN A 182 -10.54 -5.63 -16.87
CA GLN A 182 -9.99 -6.75 -16.11
C GLN A 182 -10.47 -6.70 -14.65
N PRO A 183 -10.79 -7.84 -14.02
CA PRO A 183 -11.23 -7.87 -12.62
C PRO A 183 -10.27 -7.17 -11.64
N LYS A 184 -8.95 -7.30 -11.85
CA LYS A 184 -7.95 -6.64 -11.01
C LYS A 184 -7.97 -5.10 -11.15
N GLU A 185 -8.19 -4.60 -12.36
CA GLU A 185 -8.35 -3.16 -12.61
C GLU A 185 -9.63 -2.64 -11.96
N GLN A 186 -10.71 -3.42 -12.03
CA GLN A 186 -11.98 -3.10 -11.39
C GLN A 186 -11.84 -3.02 -9.86
N ILE A 187 -11.13 -3.97 -9.24
CA ILE A 187 -10.81 -3.95 -7.81
C ILE A 187 -10.00 -2.69 -7.46
N ALA A 188 -8.97 -2.36 -8.25
CA ALA A 188 -8.16 -1.16 -8.01
C ALA A 188 -8.98 0.13 -8.14
N ALA A 189 -9.86 0.24 -9.13
CA ALA A 189 -10.77 1.37 -9.30
C ALA A 189 -11.78 1.45 -8.13
N LEU A 190 -12.30 0.31 -7.68
CA LEU A 190 -13.20 0.23 -6.53
C LEU A 190 -12.52 0.68 -5.23
N GLU A 191 -11.25 0.33 -5.02
CA GLU A 191 -10.48 0.83 -3.87
C GLU A 191 -10.33 2.36 -3.89
N GLN A 192 -10.26 3.00 -5.06
CA GLN A 192 -10.29 4.46 -5.16
C GLN A 192 -11.66 5.04 -4.83
N ILE A 193 -12.74 4.41 -5.31
CA ILE A 193 -14.12 4.78 -4.94
C ILE A 193 -14.31 4.72 -3.43
N ILE A 194 -13.89 3.63 -2.78
CA ILE A 194 -14.01 3.44 -1.33
C ILE A 194 -13.22 4.51 -0.56
N LYS A 195 -12.03 4.88 -1.03
CA LYS A 195 -11.20 5.94 -0.42
C LYS A 195 -11.84 7.32 -0.53
N SER A 196 -12.47 7.60 -1.67
CA SER A 196 -13.06 8.90 -2.00
C SER A 196 -14.59 8.91 -1.87
N TYR A 197 -15.19 8.03 -1.06
CA TYR A 197 -16.64 7.86 -0.96
C TYR A 197 -17.42 9.14 -0.57
N GLN A 198 -16.76 10.08 0.11
CA GLN A 198 -17.31 11.38 0.51
C GLN A 198 -17.60 12.31 -0.68
N GLN A 199 -17.04 12.01 -1.85
CA GLN A 199 -17.19 12.83 -3.06
C GLN A 199 -18.51 12.56 -3.79
N PHE A 200 -19.22 11.47 -3.42
CA PHE A 200 -20.48 11.06 -4.02
C PHE A 200 -21.64 11.76 -3.31
N LYS A 201 -22.30 12.69 -4.03
CA LYS A 201 -23.41 13.50 -3.50
C LYS A 201 -24.75 12.74 -3.50
N GLU A 202 -24.94 11.82 -4.45
CA GLU A 202 -26.13 10.98 -4.56
C GLU A 202 -25.73 9.49 -4.60
N PRO A 203 -25.19 8.94 -3.49
CA PRO A 203 -24.60 7.61 -3.48
C PRO A 203 -25.57 6.51 -3.94
N GLU A 204 -26.85 6.58 -3.60
CA GLU A 204 -27.86 5.61 -4.05
C GLU A 204 -27.98 5.56 -5.57
N LYS A 205 -27.94 6.71 -6.27
CA LYS A 205 -28.01 6.75 -7.73
C LYS A 205 -26.67 6.38 -8.37
N GLN A 206 -25.57 6.83 -7.76
CA GLN A 206 -24.22 6.74 -8.33
C GLN A 206 -23.52 5.40 -8.07
N LEU A 207 -23.66 4.84 -6.86
CA LEU A 207 -22.91 3.68 -6.39
C LEU A 207 -23.74 2.39 -6.34
N GLN A 208 -25.07 2.46 -6.22
CA GLN A 208 -25.91 1.26 -6.22
C GLN A 208 -25.76 0.41 -7.51
N PRO A 209 -25.67 1.00 -8.72
CA PRO A 209 -25.37 0.22 -9.93
C PRO A 209 -24.00 -0.46 -9.90
N ILE A 210 -23.02 0.17 -9.22
CA ILE A 210 -21.68 -0.40 -9.03
C ILE A 210 -21.77 -1.61 -8.08
N ILE A 211 -22.53 -1.53 -6.99
CA ILE A 211 -22.79 -2.68 -6.09
C ILE A 211 -23.32 -3.87 -6.88
N VAL A 212 -24.34 -3.67 -7.71
CA VAL A 212 -24.92 -4.74 -8.56
C VAL A 212 -23.86 -5.34 -9.50
N THR A 213 -23.01 -4.49 -10.08
CA THR A 213 -21.93 -4.94 -10.98
C THR A 213 -20.87 -5.76 -10.22
N ILE A 214 -20.50 -5.34 -9.01
CA ILE A 214 -19.57 -6.06 -8.15
C ILE A 214 -20.11 -7.45 -7.80
N GLU A 215 -21.37 -7.54 -7.36
CA GLU A 215 -22.00 -8.79 -6.96
C GLU A 215 -22.08 -9.79 -8.12
N ASN A 216 -22.49 -9.32 -9.29
CA ASN A 216 -22.52 -10.13 -10.51
C ASN A 216 -21.13 -10.61 -10.92
N THR A 217 -20.11 -9.75 -10.78
CA THR A 217 -18.73 -10.10 -11.14
C THR A 217 -18.14 -11.11 -10.16
N ALA A 218 -18.39 -10.94 -8.86
CA ALA A 218 -17.98 -11.89 -7.83
C ALA A 218 -18.60 -13.27 -8.07
N ALA A 219 -19.91 -13.35 -8.28
CA ALA A 219 -20.62 -14.61 -8.53
C ALA A 219 -20.08 -15.34 -9.78
N ARG A 220 -19.83 -14.62 -10.88
CA ARG A 220 -19.27 -15.21 -12.11
C ARG A 220 -17.86 -15.75 -11.92
N ASN A 221 -17.05 -15.10 -11.09
CA ASN A 221 -15.65 -15.48 -10.89
C ASN A 221 -15.45 -16.52 -9.78
N GLN A 222 -16.42 -16.76 -8.90
CA GLN A 222 -16.26 -17.65 -7.74
C GLN A 222 -15.74 -19.05 -8.11
N LYS A 223 -16.27 -19.68 -9.17
CA LYS A 223 -15.87 -21.03 -9.56
C LYS A 223 -14.42 -21.11 -10.06
N MET A 224 -14.04 -20.20 -10.96
CA MET A 224 -12.75 -20.24 -11.70
C MET A 224 -11.64 -19.46 -10.98
N HIS A 225 -11.99 -18.34 -10.36
CA HIS A 225 -11.08 -17.40 -9.72
C HIS A 225 -11.62 -16.96 -8.34
N PRO A 226 -11.75 -17.89 -7.37
CA PRO A 226 -12.36 -17.61 -6.07
C PRO A 226 -11.71 -16.44 -5.32
N ALA A 227 -10.38 -16.27 -5.42
CA ALA A 227 -9.70 -15.12 -4.81
C ALA A 227 -10.25 -13.75 -5.25
N LEU A 228 -10.65 -13.62 -6.53
CA LEU A 228 -11.30 -12.40 -7.02
C LEU A 228 -12.69 -12.21 -6.42
N ALA A 229 -13.46 -13.30 -6.23
CA ALA A 229 -14.76 -13.22 -5.57
C ALA A 229 -14.64 -12.72 -4.13
N PHE A 230 -13.64 -13.21 -3.38
CA PHE A 230 -13.31 -12.68 -2.06
C PHE A 230 -12.96 -11.19 -2.10
N ASP A 231 -12.08 -10.75 -3.01
CA ASP A 231 -11.73 -9.34 -3.18
C ASP A 231 -12.95 -8.44 -3.43
N PHE A 232 -13.83 -8.84 -4.34
CA PHE A 232 -15.03 -8.10 -4.68
C PHE A 232 -16.04 -8.05 -3.54
N VAL A 233 -16.29 -9.18 -2.86
CA VAL A 233 -17.24 -9.22 -1.72
C VAL A 233 -16.74 -8.36 -0.56
N MET A 234 -15.45 -8.45 -0.21
CA MET A 234 -14.89 -7.59 0.84
C MET A 234 -14.94 -6.10 0.47
N ALA A 235 -14.64 -5.75 -0.78
CA ALA A 235 -14.69 -4.37 -1.24
C ALA A 235 -16.12 -3.83 -1.30
N ARG A 236 -17.10 -4.65 -1.68
CA ARG A 236 -18.52 -4.33 -1.56
C ARG A 236 -18.89 -4.05 -0.10
N ASP A 237 -18.52 -4.94 0.81
CA ASP A 237 -18.86 -4.82 2.23
C ASP A 237 -18.21 -3.56 2.85
N ASP A 238 -16.99 -3.20 2.42
CA ASP A 238 -16.33 -1.95 2.83
C ASP A 238 -17.09 -0.70 2.35
N LEU A 239 -17.64 -0.75 1.13
CA LEU A 239 -18.43 0.35 0.59
C LEU A 239 -19.79 0.47 1.31
N LEU A 240 -20.48 -0.66 1.52
CA LEU A 240 -21.73 -0.72 2.30
C LEU A 240 -21.52 -0.20 3.73
N GLY A 241 -20.42 -0.58 4.39
CA GLY A 241 -20.08 -0.12 5.74
C GLY A 241 -19.78 1.38 5.83
N ARG A 242 -19.37 2.03 4.73
CA ARG A 242 -19.10 3.47 4.68
C ARG A 242 -20.29 4.30 4.24
N VAL A 243 -21.23 3.71 3.50
CA VAL A 243 -22.36 4.40 2.88
C VAL A 243 -23.66 3.65 3.24
N PRO A 244 -24.30 3.99 4.38
CA PRO A 244 -25.44 3.23 4.91
C PRO A 244 -26.69 3.22 4.00
N SER A 245 -26.78 4.14 3.04
CA SER A 245 -27.88 4.21 2.07
C SER A 245 -27.77 3.14 0.98
N LEU A 246 -26.61 2.50 0.82
CA LEU A 246 -26.42 1.41 -0.13
C LEU A 246 -26.86 0.09 0.48
N HIS A 247 -27.34 -0.82 -0.36
CA HIS A 247 -27.78 -2.15 0.06
C HIS A 247 -27.29 -3.24 -0.90
N THR A 248 -27.11 -4.45 -0.37
CA THR A 248 -26.84 -5.62 -1.21
C THR A 248 -28.07 -5.97 -2.05
N THR A 249 -27.86 -6.49 -3.26
CA THR A 249 -28.94 -7.08 -4.07
C THR A 249 -28.89 -8.61 -4.07
N HIS A 250 -27.85 -9.20 -3.48
CA HIS A 250 -27.64 -10.63 -3.41
C HIS A 250 -27.37 -11.09 -1.96
N VAL A 251 -28.44 -11.31 -1.20
CA VAL A 251 -28.42 -11.66 0.24
C VAL A 251 -27.55 -12.89 0.53
N GLY A 252 -27.48 -13.86 -0.39
CA GLY A 252 -26.67 -15.07 -0.22
C GLY A 252 -25.17 -14.90 -0.49
N LEU A 253 -24.72 -13.76 -1.03
CA LEU A 253 -23.32 -13.52 -1.38
C LEU A 253 -22.65 -12.81 -0.22
N THR A 254 -22.36 -13.52 0.86
CA THR A 254 -21.68 -12.97 2.05
C THR A 254 -20.28 -13.54 2.17
N LEU A 255 -19.40 -12.84 2.90
CA LEU A 255 -18.07 -13.36 3.21
C LEU A 255 -18.14 -14.73 3.91
N SER A 256 -19.05 -14.90 4.88
CA SER A 256 -19.25 -16.17 5.58
C SER A 256 -19.70 -17.29 4.64
N LYS A 257 -20.61 -17.01 3.71
CA LYS A 257 -21.04 -18.00 2.71
C LYS A 257 -19.92 -18.38 1.76
N LEU A 258 -19.11 -17.41 1.32
CA LEU A 258 -17.91 -17.70 0.51
C LEU A 258 -16.91 -18.57 1.26
N ILE A 259 -16.64 -18.30 2.54
CA ILE A 259 -15.75 -19.13 3.37
C ILE A 259 -16.27 -20.56 3.45
N LEU A 260 -17.58 -20.73 3.69
CA LEU A 260 -18.20 -22.05 3.77
C LEU A 260 -18.14 -22.82 2.44
N ASP A 261 -18.50 -22.16 1.33
CA ASP A 261 -18.53 -22.78 0.00
C ASP A 261 -17.12 -23.10 -0.52
N GLU A 262 -16.13 -22.29 -0.14
CA GLU A 262 -14.75 -22.39 -0.61
C GLU A 262 -13.78 -23.05 0.38
N GLU A 263 -14.30 -23.61 1.48
CA GLU A 263 -13.50 -24.15 2.58
C GLU A 263 -12.35 -25.04 2.10
N LYS A 264 -12.67 -26.03 1.25
CA LYS A 264 -11.70 -27.00 0.71
C LYS A 264 -10.60 -26.37 -0.14
N ARG A 265 -10.84 -25.15 -0.65
CA ARG A 265 -9.93 -24.39 -1.51
C ARG A 265 -9.23 -23.26 -0.77
N LEU A 266 -9.54 -22.98 0.50
CA LEU A 266 -8.99 -21.85 1.25
C LEU A 266 -7.45 -21.83 1.25
N LEU A 267 -6.80 -22.98 1.42
CA LEU A 267 -5.34 -23.11 1.34
C LEU A 267 -4.74 -22.58 0.03
N SER A 268 -5.49 -22.65 -1.07
CA SER A 268 -5.07 -22.15 -2.39
C SER A 268 -5.52 -20.71 -2.70
N ILE A 269 -6.50 -20.21 -1.94
CA ILE A 269 -7.12 -18.89 -2.12
C ILE A 269 -6.38 -17.85 -1.29
N LEU A 270 -6.22 -18.11 0.01
CA LEU A 270 -5.69 -17.16 0.99
C LEU A 270 -4.30 -16.60 0.60
N PRO A 271 -3.33 -17.41 0.11
CA PRO A 271 -2.02 -16.88 -0.30
C PRO A 271 -2.08 -15.88 -1.46
N LYS A 272 -3.17 -15.85 -2.24
CA LYS A 272 -3.38 -14.92 -3.36
C LYS A 272 -3.96 -13.57 -2.93
N LEU A 273 -4.42 -13.47 -1.67
CA LEU A 273 -4.96 -12.25 -1.10
C LEU A 273 -3.84 -11.39 -0.50
N SER A 274 -4.11 -10.09 -0.35
CA SER A 274 -3.25 -9.23 0.46
C SER A 274 -3.27 -9.66 1.93
N ALA A 275 -2.23 -9.32 2.70
CA ALA A 275 -2.13 -9.70 4.11
C ALA A 275 -3.33 -9.21 4.95
N ALA A 276 -3.83 -8.01 4.67
CA ALA A 276 -4.99 -7.44 5.38
C ALA A 276 -6.28 -8.19 5.05
N LYS A 277 -6.46 -8.59 3.78
CA LYS A 277 -7.63 -9.33 3.33
C LYS A 277 -7.62 -10.77 3.82
N GLU A 278 -6.46 -11.46 3.77
CA GLU A 278 -6.29 -12.78 4.39
C GLU A 278 -6.65 -12.76 5.87
N LYS A 279 -6.15 -11.77 6.62
CA LYS A 279 -6.46 -11.61 8.04
C LYS A 279 -7.97 -11.50 8.28
N ARG A 280 -8.67 -10.67 7.52
CA ARG A 280 -10.13 -10.51 7.62
C ARG A 280 -10.88 -11.81 7.34
N VAL A 281 -10.44 -12.60 6.36
CA VAL A 281 -11.05 -13.91 6.07
C VAL A 281 -10.84 -14.88 7.24
N LEU A 282 -9.63 -14.94 7.79
CA LEU A 282 -9.32 -15.80 8.93
C LEU A 282 -10.11 -15.40 10.18
N GLU A 283 -10.23 -14.10 10.47
CA GLU A 283 -11.02 -13.58 11.61
C GLU A 283 -12.51 -13.89 11.47
N ALA A 284 -13.01 -14.10 10.25
CA ALA A 284 -14.40 -14.49 10.02
C ALA A 284 -14.68 -15.99 10.17
N LEU A 285 -13.64 -16.85 10.27
CA LEU A 285 -13.80 -18.32 10.36
C LEU A 285 -14.74 -18.77 11.48
N PRO A 286 -14.66 -18.26 12.73
CA PRO A 286 -15.54 -18.72 13.80
C PRO A 286 -17.02 -18.51 13.48
N SER A 287 -17.35 -17.33 12.96
CA SER A 287 -18.72 -16.98 12.56
C SER A 287 -19.20 -17.73 11.32
N ALA A 288 -18.30 -18.05 10.39
CA ALA A 288 -18.63 -18.65 9.11
C ALA A 288 -18.76 -20.18 9.17
N LEU A 289 -17.95 -20.84 10.02
CA LEU A 289 -17.84 -22.30 10.06
C LEU A 289 -18.65 -22.94 11.19
N GLY A 290 -19.20 -22.15 12.12
CA GLY A 290 -20.06 -22.64 13.20
C GLY A 290 -19.29 -23.39 14.29
N PRO A 291 -19.93 -24.32 15.03
CA PRO A 291 -19.33 -24.96 16.21
C PRO A 291 -18.00 -25.68 15.96
N GLU A 292 -17.81 -26.27 14.78
CA GLU A 292 -16.61 -27.05 14.41
C GLU A 292 -15.51 -26.17 13.78
N TRP A 293 -15.60 -24.85 13.90
CA TRP A 293 -14.65 -23.94 13.27
C TRP A 293 -13.21 -24.18 13.72
N ALA A 294 -13.01 -24.56 14.99
CA ALA A 294 -11.69 -24.74 15.58
C ALA A 294 -10.94 -25.91 14.94
N GLU A 295 -11.58 -27.08 14.83
CA GLU A 295 -11.02 -28.26 14.15
C GLU A 295 -10.69 -27.95 12.69
N ARG A 296 -11.61 -27.29 11.98
CA ARG A 296 -11.42 -26.90 10.58
C ARG A 296 -10.29 -25.88 10.41
N ALA A 297 -10.11 -24.98 11.36
CA ALA A 297 -9.00 -24.02 11.38
C ALA A 297 -7.66 -24.69 11.68
N LEU A 298 -7.62 -25.72 12.55
CA LEU A 298 -6.40 -26.49 12.81
C LEU A 298 -5.89 -27.19 11.54
N HIS A 299 -6.77 -27.72 10.69
CA HIS A 299 -6.37 -28.26 9.38
C HIS A 299 -5.73 -27.23 8.45
N LEU A 300 -6.10 -25.95 8.58
CA LEU A 300 -5.44 -24.88 7.86
C LEU A 300 -4.05 -24.60 8.44
N VAL A 301 -3.85 -24.72 9.76
CA VAL A 301 -2.52 -24.60 10.41
C VAL A 301 -1.56 -25.69 9.93
N GLU A 302 -2.04 -26.94 9.85
CA GLU A 302 -1.23 -28.10 9.44
C GLU A 302 -0.68 -28.00 8.00
N ARG A 303 -1.25 -27.13 7.16
CA ARG A 303 -0.93 -27.03 5.72
C ARG A 303 -0.68 -25.59 5.25
N GLY A 304 -0.83 -24.63 6.14
CA GLY A 304 -0.79 -23.20 5.84
C GLY A 304 0.63 -22.65 5.78
N HIS A 305 0.77 -21.46 5.19
CA HIS A 305 2.01 -20.69 5.24
C HIS A 305 2.16 -19.96 6.59
N ALA A 306 3.37 -19.47 6.90
CA ALA A 306 3.71 -18.78 8.16
C ALA A 306 2.66 -17.82 8.70
N ARG A 307 2.16 -16.91 7.84
CA ARG A 307 1.18 -15.89 8.22
C ARG A 307 -0.15 -16.52 8.65
N MET A 308 -0.59 -17.56 7.95
CA MET A 308 -1.80 -18.29 8.27
C MET A 308 -1.66 -19.01 9.62
N VAL A 309 -0.55 -19.73 9.83
CA VAL A 309 -0.24 -20.40 11.11
C VAL A 309 -0.34 -19.41 12.28
N ALA A 310 0.38 -18.29 12.20
CA ALA A 310 0.40 -17.30 13.27
C ALA A 310 -0.97 -16.64 13.51
N GLN A 311 -1.71 -16.30 12.44
CA GLN A 311 -3.01 -15.66 12.57
C GLN A 311 -4.07 -16.61 13.12
N ILE A 312 -4.11 -17.87 12.65
CA ILE A 312 -5.07 -18.85 13.15
C ILE A 312 -4.76 -19.21 14.61
N ALA A 313 -3.49 -19.40 14.97
CA ALA A 313 -3.12 -19.66 16.35
C ALA A 313 -3.57 -18.54 17.30
N ARG A 314 -3.41 -17.28 16.89
CA ARG A 314 -3.94 -16.12 17.62
C ARG A 314 -5.47 -16.17 17.74
N ILE A 315 -6.18 -16.45 16.65
CA ILE A 315 -7.65 -16.51 16.65
C ILE A 315 -8.18 -17.66 17.53
N LEU A 316 -7.50 -18.82 17.51
CA LEU A 316 -7.81 -19.94 18.41
C LEU A 316 -7.61 -19.54 19.87
N GLY A 317 -6.51 -18.86 20.20
CA GLY A 317 -6.27 -18.33 21.54
C GLY A 317 -7.32 -17.33 22.00
N GLU A 318 -7.65 -16.33 21.16
CA GLU A 318 -8.71 -15.34 21.42
C GLU A 318 -10.10 -15.99 21.55
N GLY A 319 -10.34 -17.10 20.85
CA GLY A 319 -11.56 -17.90 20.90
C GLY A 319 -11.62 -18.94 22.04
N GLY A 320 -10.63 -18.97 22.94
CA GLY A 320 -10.56 -19.92 24.05
C GLY A 320 -10.23 -21.37 23.67
N GLN A 321 -9.77 -21.61 22.43
CA GLN A 321 -9.44 -22.93 21.87
C GLN A 321 -7.96 -23.29 22.07
N HIS A 322 -7.39 -22.89 23.21
CA HIS A 322 -5.97 -23.09 23.50
C HIS A 322 -5.64 -24.58 23.69
N VAL A 323 -6.54 -25.33 24.34
CA VAL A 323 -6.35 -26.76 24.63
C VAL A 323 -6.33 -27.59 23.35
N GLU A 324 -7.21 -27.27 22.41
CA GLU A 324 -7.31 -27.92 21.11
C GLU A 324 -6.04 -27.66 20.28
N LEU A 325 -5.57 -26.41 20.25
CA LEU A 325 -4.32 -26.05 19.58
C LEU A 325 -3.12 -26.74 20.23
N GLN A 326 -3.04 -26.76 21.57
CA GLN A 326 -1.99 -27.46 22.31
C GLN A 326 -1.95 -28.94 21.97
N THR A 327 -3.10 -29.60 22.04
CA THR A 327 -3.23 -31.04 21.77
C THR A 327 -2.78 -31.38 20.35
N MET A 328 -3.15 -30.55 19.37
CA MET A 328 -2.70 -30.70 17.98
C MET A 328 -1.18 -30.55 17.89
N LEU A 329 -0.59 -29.51 18.49
CA LEU A 329 0.86 -29.29 18.46
C LEU A 329 1.64 -30.43 19.14
N GLU A 330 1.22 -30.88 20.32
CA GLU A 330 1.82 -32.01 21.03
C GLU A 330 1.82 -33.27 20.17
N ARG A 331 0.68 -33.57 19.54
CA ARG A 331 0.55 -34.69 18.63
C ARG A 331 1.48 -34.54 17.43
N SER A 332 1.50 -33.38 16.79
CA SER A 332 2.34 -33.13 15.62
C SER A 332 3.84 -33.16 15.92
N ILE A 333 4.25 -32.76 17.12
CA ILE A 333 5.64 -32.89 17.59
C ILE A 333 5.99 -34.36 17.80
N ARG A 334 5.18 -35.09 18.59
CA ARG A 334 5.40 -36.51 18.92
C ARG A 334 5.43 -37.41 17.69
N GLU A 335 4.53 -37.17 16.74
CA GLU A 335 4.46 -37.91 15.46
C GLU A 335 5.46 -37.40 14.41
N HIS A 336 6.25 -36.37 14.75
CA HIS A 336 7.11 -35.63 13.83
C HIS A 336 6.40 -35.13 12.56
N SER A 337 5.08 -34.91 12.58
CA SER A 337 4.28 -34.46 11.44
C SER A 337 4.18 -32.94 11.31
N ALA A 338 4.63 -32.18 12.33
CA ALA A 338 4.62 -30.72 12.32
C ALA A 338 5.36 -30.14 11.09
N THR A 339 4.78 -29.10 10.49
CA THR A 339 5.38 -28.40 9.36
C THR A 339 6.48 -27.43 9.80
N ASN A 340 7.34 -27.05 8.85
CA ASN A 340 8.37 -26.03 9.09
C ASN A 340 7.78 -24.72 9.64
N GLU A 341 6.63 -24.29 9.11
CA GLU A 341 5.99 -23.04 9.52
C GLU A 341 5.43 -23.12 10.95
N MET A 342 4.86 -24.27 11.34
CA MET A 342 4.40 -24.54 12.71
C MET A 342 5.57 -24.50 13.69
N LEU A 343 6.66 -25.19 13.36
CA LEU A 343 7.85 -25.27 14.23
C LEU A 343 8.53 -23.90 14.40
N ILE A 344 8.66 -23.13 13.31
CA ILE A 344 9.20 -21.75 13.37
C ILE A 344 8.33 -20.87 14.27
N TRP A 345 7.01 -20.91 14.08
CA TRP A 345 6.07 -20.12 14.88
C TRP A 345 6.11 -20.53 16.36
N LEU A 346 6.12 -21.83 16.66
CA LEU A 346 6.19 -22.34 18.02
C LEU A 346 7.50 -21.90 18.72
N CYS A 347 8.64 -21.96 18.02
CA CYS A 347 9.91 -21.50 18.56
C CYS A 347 9.90 -19.98 18.86
N SER A 348 9.19 -19.19 18.06
CA SER A 348 9.04 -17.75 18.30
C SER A 348 8.08 -17.43 19.45
N GLU A 349 7.10 -18.28 19.69
CA GLU A 349 6.09 -18.14 20.76
C GLU A 349 6.44 -18.95 22.03
N ARG A 350 7.68 -19.39 22.16
CA ARG A 350 8.15 -20.29 23.23
C ARG A 350 7.84 -19.82 24.66
N GLU A 351 7.71 -18.52 24.88
CA GLU A 351 7.33 -17.98 26.19
C GLU A 351 5.88 -18.29 26.57
N HIS A 352 4.99 -18.37 25.58
CA HIS A 352 3.58 -18.71 25.76
C HIS A 352 3.34 -20.22 25.72
N TRP A 353 4.23 -20.99 25.08
CA TRP A 353 4.09 -22.44 24.86
C TRP A 353 5.15 -23.28 25.57
N LYS A 354 5.59 -22.87 26.76
CA LYS A 354 6.72 -23.49 27.50
C LYS A 354 6.61 -25.00 27.65
N GLU A 355 5.41 -25.52 27.81
CA GLU A 355 5.12 -26.96 27.96
C GLU A 355 5.51 -27.78 26.72
N LEU A 356 5.57 -27.14 25.54
CA LEU A 356 5.94 -27.77 24.27
C LEU A 356 7.43 -27.58 23.93
N ILE A 357 8.16 -26.82 24.73
CA ILE A 357 9.58 -26.52 24.50
C ILE A 357 10.42 -27.58 25.21
N THR A 358 10.36 -28.80 24.67
CA THR A 358 10.99 -30.00 25.23
C THR A 358 11.95 -30.64 24.22
N PRO A 359 12.77 -31.64 24.60
CA PRO A 359 13.65 -32.32 23.64
C PRO A 359 12.92 -32.93 22.43
N ASP A 360 11.65 -33.29 22.58
CA ASP A 360 10.83 -33.79 21.47
C ASP A 360 10.64 -32.72 20.38
N LEU A 361 10.59 -31.44 20.74
CA LEU A 361 10.56 -30.33 19.77
C LEU A 361 11.83 -30.33 18.92
N LEU A 362 13.01 -30.52 19.52
CA LEU A 362 14.26 -30.65 18.75
C LEU A 362 14.19 -31.87 17.83
N GLY A 363 13.66 -33.00 18.30
CA GLY A 363 13.43 -34.18 17.49
C GLY A 363 12.55 -33.92 16.26
N ALA A 364 11.45 -33.19 16.45
CA ALA A 364 10.55 -32.77 15.37
C ALA A 364 11.21 -31.79 14.39
N ILE A 365 12.01 -30.83 14.88
CA ILE A 365 12.77 -29.89 14.05
C ILE A 365 13.76 -30.64 13.17
N LEU A 366 14.55 -31.58 13.73
CA LEU A 366 15.50 -32.37 12.96
C LEU A 366 14.79 -33.22 11.90
N ALA A 367 13.68 -33.89 12.25
CA ALA A 367 12.90 -34.68 11.31
C ALA A 367 12.32 -33.83 10.16
N ALA A 368 11.86 -32.61 10.45
CA ALA A 368 11.35 -31.69 9.44
C ALA A 368 12.45 -31.20 8.48
N LEU A 369 13.63 -30.89 9.01
CA LEU A 369 14.81 -30.52 8.19
C LEU A 369 15.29 -31.68 7.31
N GLU A 370 15.25 -32.92 7.79
CA GLU A 370 15.58 -34.12 7.00
C GLU A 370 14.63 -34.29 5.81
N ARG A 371 13.32 -34.16 6.05
CA ARG A 371 12.31 -34.19 4.97
C ARG A 371 12.53 -33.09 3.94
N GLU A 372 12.82 -31.88 4.38
CA GLU A 372 13.06 -30.73 3.49
C GLU A 372 14.31 -30.92 2.62
N LYS A 373 15.42 -31.40 3.22
CA LYS A 373 16.67 -31.69 2.49
C LYS A 373 16.46 -32.70 1.37
N HIS A 374 15.58 -33.69 1.57
CA HIS A 374 15.22 -34.66 0.54
C HIS A 374 14.39 -34.04 -0.59
N ASN A 375 13.48 -33.13 -0.26
CA ASN A 375 12.55 -32.52 -1.23
C ASN A 375 13.16 -31.34 -2.03
N ALA A 376 14.10 -30.59 -1.46
CA ALA A 376 14.67 -29.38 -2.06
C ALA A 376 16.15 -29.17 -1.70
N PRO A 377 17.09 -29.90 -2.35
CA PRO A 377 18.51 -29.79 -2.04
C PRO A 377 19.09 -28.42 -2.45
N GLY A 378 19.89 -27.81 -1.56
CA GLY A 378 20.79 -26.69 -1.92
C GLY A 378 20.48 -25.31 -1.33
N ARG A 379 19.40 -25.13 -0.55
CA ARG A 379 19.12 -23.86 0.13
C ARG A 379 18.92 -24.04 1.64
N VAL A 380 19.62 -23.24 2.43
CA VAL A 380 19.42 -23.18 3.89
C VAL A 380 18.01 -22.69 4.19
N SER A 381 17.22 -23.51 4.88
CA SER A 381 15.81 -23.22 5.13
C SER A 381 15.60 -22.17 6.22
N ARG A 382 14.36 -21.67 6.33
CA ARG A 382 13.98 -20.77 7.43
C ARG A 382 14.00 -21.48 8.79
N LEU A 383 13.62 -22.76 8.82
CA LEU A 383 13.66 -23.56 10.04
C LEU A 383 15.10 -23.81 10.50
N HIS A 384 16.01 -24.09 9.56
CA HIS A 384 17.43 -24.21 9.87
C HIS A 384 17.97 -22.92 10.52
N ARG A 385 17.67 -21.75 9.93
CA ARG A 385 18.06 -20.46 10.51
C ARG A 385 17.43 -20.22 11.87
N ALA A 386 16.15 -20.53 12.05
CA ALA A 386 15.48 -20.40 13.34
C ALA A 386 16.20 -21.21 14.46
N LEU A 387 16.65 -22.43 14.15
CA LEU A 387 17.41 -23.26 15.11
C LEU A 387 18.84 -22.73 15.36
N VAL A 388 19.53 -22.31 14.31
CA VAL A 388 20.95 -21.93 14.40
C VAL A 388 21.16 -20.52 14.94
N ASP A 389 20.34 -19.56 14.52
CA ASP A 389 20.50 -18.15 14.88
C ASP A 389 19.99 -17.86 16.30
N ASP A 390 18.95 -18.57 16.76
CA ASP A 390 18.47 -18.46 18.14
C ASP A 390 19.40 -19.21 19.12
N ARG A 391 20.26 -18.44 19.79
CA ARG A 391 21.23 -18.98 20.76
C ARG A 391 20.58 -19.47 22.06
N GLN A 392 19.35 -19.05 22.36
CA GLN A 392 18.66 -19.40 23.60
C GLN A 392 17.77 -20.64 23.43
N LEU A 393 17.27 -20.91 22.22
CA LEU A 393 16.32 -21.99 21.95
C LEU A 393 16.74 -23.35 22.53
N LEU A 394 17.98 -23.81 22.29
CA LEU A 394 18.45 -25.08 22.87
C LEU A 394 18.56 -25.02 24.40
N GLY A 395 18.93 -23.86 24.95
CA GLY A 395 18.93 -23.66 26.39
C GLY A 395 17.53 -23.81 26.99
N ASP A 396 16.52 -23.26 26.32
CA ASP A 396 15.11 -23.32 26.74
C ASP A 396 14.56 -24.76 26.60
N ILE A 397 14.85 -25.45 25.49
CA ILE A 397 14.43 -26.85 25.22
C ILE A 397 14.92 -27.84 26.29
N PHE A 398 16.12 -27.61 26.80
CA PHE A 398 16.78 -28.52 27.74
C PHE A 398 16.67 -28.06 29.20
N LYS A 399 15.95 -26.97 29.46
CA LYS A 399 15.78 -26.42 30.80
C LYS A 399 14.98 -27.39 31.66
N ASN A 400 15.55 -27.79 32.80
CA ASN A 400 14.92 -28.71 33.78
C ASN A 400 14.59 -30.10 33.22
N VAL A 401 15.40 -30.61 32.28
CA VAL A 401 15.25 -31.94 31.67
C VAL A 401 16.26 -32.92 32.30
N ASP A 402 15.99 -34.23 32.27
CA ASP A 402 16.97 -35.23 32.67
C ASP A 402 18.23 -35.17 31.76
N VAL A 403 19.42 -35.23 32.37
CA VAL A 403 20.70 -35.22 31.65
C VAL A 403 20.82 -36.37 30.63
N ALA A 404 20.15 -37.51 30.87
CA ALA A 404 20.10 -38.63 29.95
C ALA A 404 19.42 -38.25 28.62
N LEU A 405 18.32 -37.49 28.66
CA LEU A 405 17.64 -37.01 27.46
C LEU A 405 18.48 -35.97 26.72
N ALA A 406 19.19 -35.10 27.45
CA ALA A 406 20.14 -34.16 26.86
C ALA A 406 21.31 -34.90 26.16
N ARG A 407 21.84 -35.95 26.78
CA ARG A 407 22.87 -36.83 26.20
C ARG A 407 22.41 -37.49 24.91
N ASP A 408 21.20 -38.03 24.88
CA ASP A 408 20.66 -38.69 23.68
C ASP A 408 20.41 -37.70 22.54
N ALA A 409 19.93 -36.48 22.84
CA ALA A 409 19.81 -35.43 21.85
C ALA A 409 21.17 -34.97 21.30
N MET A 410 22.20 -34.87 22.15
CA MET A 410 23.58 -34.57 21.70
C MET A 410 24.10 -35.64 20.73
N ARG A 411 23.90 -36.93 21.04
CA ARG A 411 24.27 -38.03 20.13
C ARG A 411 23.57 -37.91 18.77
N ARG A 412 22.26 -37.64 18.79
CA ARG A 412 21.47 -37.46 17.55
C ARG A 412 21.98 -36.28 16.71
N LEU A 413 22.35 -35.17 17.37
CA LEU A 413 22.89 -33.99 16.70
C LEU A 413 24.30 -34.23 16.12
N GLN A 414 25.16 -34.96 16.83
CA GLN A 414 26.50 -35.34 16.35
C GLN A 414 26.42 -36.18 15.07
N LEU A 415 25.55 -37.18 15.07
CA LEU A 415 25.35 -38.10 13.95
C LEU A 415 24.55 -37.48 12.78
N SER A 416 23.88 -36.34 13.00
CA SER A 416 23.03 -35.73 11.98
C SER A 416 23.83 -35.22 10.77
N PRO A 417 23.41 -35.51 9.52
CA PRO A 417 24.03 -34.96 8.32
C PRO A 417 23.45 -33.58 7.94
N LEU A 418 22.65 -32.96 8.81
CA LEU A 418 21.94 -31.70 8.52
C LEU A 418 22.83 -30.46 8.61
N PHE A 419 23.91 -30.52 9.39
CA PHE A 419 24.76 -29.38 9.73
C PHE A 419 26.22 -29.66 9.39
N ASP A 420 26.98 -28.61 9.10
CA ASP A 420 28.43 -28.68 9.03
C ASP A 420 29.05 -28.80 10.43
N GLU A 421 30.32 -29.22 10.50
CA GLU A 421 31.00 -29.47 11.76
C GLU A 421 31.06 -28.24 12.68
N LEU A 422 31.18 -27.05 12.11
CA LEU A 422 31.20 -25.81 12.89
C LEU A 422 29.83 -25.52 13.53
N THR A 423 28.74 -25.65 12.77
CA THR A 423 27.39 -25.46 13.29
C THR A 423 27.04 -26.53 14.32
N LYS A 424 27.40 -27.80 14.09
CA LYS A 424 27.24 -28.88 15.08
C LYS A 424 27.92 -28.53 16.39
N ARG A 425 29.20 -28.14 16.37
CA ARG A 425 29.95 -27.73 17.56
C ARG A 425 29.27 -26.57 18.29
N SER A 426 28.82 -25.55 17.55
CA SER A 426 28.07 -24.42 18.11
C SER A 426 26.77 -24.86 18.79
N LEU A 427 25.98 -25.74 18.18
CA LEU A 427 24.73 -26.23 18.75
C LEU A 427 24.97 -27.14 19.97
N LEU A 428 25.94 -28.05 19.90
CA LEU A 428 26.34 -28.92 21.02
C LEU A 428 26.84 -28.09 22.22
N ALA A 429 27.64 -27.05 21.97
CA ALA A 429 28.13 -26.16 23.02
C ALA A 429 26.99 -25.45 23.78
N ARG A 430 25.86 -25.17 23.12
CA ARG A 430 24.67 -24.57 23.79
C ARG A 430 24.01 -25.57 24.75
N ILE A 431 24.02 -26.86 24.44
CA ILE A 431 23.53 -27.92 25.34
C ILE A 431 24.50 -28.10 26.51
N VAL A 432 25.80 -28.14 26.25
CA VAL A 432 26.84 -28.22 27.30
C VAL A 432 26.81 -27.03 28.25
N LYS A 433 26.42 -25.84 27.77
CA LYS A 433 26.21 -24.68 28.65
C LYS A 433 25.13 -24.92 29.71
N VAL A 434 24.13 -25.77 29.42
CA VAL A 434 23.09 -26.18 30.39
C VAL A 434 23.58 -27.38 31.23
N TYR A 435 24.27 -28.33 30.61
CA TYR A 435 24.84 -29.53 31.27
C TYR A 435 26.36 -29.62 31.07
N PRO A 436 27.18 -28.94 31.89
CA PRO A 436 28.64 -28.94 31.74
C PRO A 436 29.27 -30.34 31.80
N GLU A 437 28.64 -31.27 32.52
CA GLU A 437 29.08 -32.67 32.62
C GLU A 437 29.07 -33.45 31.28
N LEU A 438 28.41 -32.93 30.24
CA LEU A 438 28.40 -33.53 28.91
C LEU A 438 29.53 -33.03 27.99
N GLU A 439 30.44 -32.17 28.47
CA GLU A 439 31.53 -31.59 27.67
C GLU A 439 32.45 -32.65 27.03
N SER A 440 32.69 -33.77 27.72
CA SER A 440 33.50 -34.90 27.23
C SER A 440 33.01 -35.47 25.90
N MET A 441 31.70 -35.36 25.64
CA MET A 441 31.09 -35.85 24.40
C MET A 441 31.49 -35.03 23.17
N ILE A 442 31.81 -33.74 23.33
CA ILE A 442 32.20 -32.85 22.22
C ILE A 442 33.70 -32.99 21.92
N THR A 443 34.51 -33.15 22.95
CA THR A 443 35.98 -33.13 22.86
C THR A 443 36.57 -34.43 22.29
N GLY A 444 35.74 -35.44 22.00
CA GLY A 444 36.19 -36.74 21.50
C GLY A 444 37.01 -37.52 22.53
N MET A 445 37.02 -37.08 23.78
CA MET A 445 37.43 -37.92 24.90
C MET A 445 36.27 -38.88 25.15
N GLU A 446 36.20 -39.94 24.35
CA GLU A 446 35.82 -41.22 24.94
C GLU A 446 36.69 -41.33 26.20
N ALA A 447 36.06 -41.14 27.36
CA ALA A 447 36.42 -42.02 28.44
C ALA A 447 36.22 -43.41 27.83
N GLN A 448 37.31 -43.99 27.32
CA GLN A 448 37.59 -45.36 27.67
C GLN A 448 37.24 -45.39 29.16
N GLU A 449 36.09 -45.97 29.50
CA GLU A 449 36.03 -46.75 30.71
C GLU A 449 37.29 -47.59 30.61
N LYS A 450 38.36 -47.12 31.25
CA LYS A 450 39.47 -47.98 31.60
C LYS A 450 38.74 -49.03 32.38
N ALA A 451 38.47 -50.17 31.73
CA ALA A 451 38.07 -51.38 32.41
C ALA A 451 39.00 -51.42 33.62
N ALA A 452 38.43 -51.21 34.81
CA ALA A 452 39.23 -51.18 36.02
C ALA A 452 40.08 -52.45 35.94
N PRO A 453 41.42 -52.37 36.01
CA PRO A 453 42.25 -53.55 35.87
C PRO A 453 41.66 -54.57 36.84
N LEU A 454 41.26 -55.74 36.33
CA LEU A 454 40.58 -56.74 37.14
C LEU A 454 41.58 -57.23 38.17
N VAL A 455 41.59 -56.62 39.36
CA VAL A 455 42.50 -56.98 40.45
C VAL A 455 41.92 -58.22 41.10
N VAL A 456 42.48 -59.38 40.74
CA VAL A 456 42.19 -60.67 41.38
C VAL A 456 43.38 -61.07 42.23
N SER A 457 43.14 -61.80 43.32
CA SER A 457 44.23 -62.44 44.07
C SER A 457 44.93 -63.46 43.18
N TRP A 458 46.23 -63.66 43.40
CA TRP A 458 47.01 -64.69 42.69
C TRP A 458 46.34 -66.08 42.75
N SER A 459 45.78 -66.44 43.90
CA SER A 459 45.03 -67.69 44.10
C SER A 459 43.79 -67.83 43.21
N SER A 460 43.08 -66.72 42.96
CA SER A 460 41.89 -66.73 42.10
C SER A 460 42.26 -66.80 40.62
N LEU A 461 43.38 -66.20 40.23
CA LEU A 461 43.92 -66.27 38.88
C LEU A 461 44.40 -67.69 38.53
N GLU A 462 45.14 -68.34 39.44
CA GLU A 462 45.62 -69.72 39.23
C GLU A 462 44.46 -70.71 39.11
N LYS A 463 43.45 -70.59 39.97
CA LYS A 463 42.26 -71.45 39.91
C LYS A 463 41.53 -71.33 38.57
N ARG A 464 41.32 -70.10 38.09
CA ARG A 464 40.69 -69.84 36.78
C ARG A 464 41.54 -70.30 35.60
N LYS A 465 42.88 -70.28 35.71
CA LYS A 465 43.77 -70.84 34.69
C LYS A 465 43.68 -72.36 34.62
N ALA A 466 43.67 -73.03 35.76
CA ALA A 466 43.52 -74.49 35.82
C ALA A 466 42.16 -74.94 35.26
N GLU A 467 41.07 -74.23 35.60
CA GLU A 467 39.74 -74.48 35.04
C GLU A 467 39.70 -74.27 33.51
N TYR A 468 40.47 -73.32 32.98
CA TYR A 468 40.54 -73.07 31.54
C TYR A 468 41.34 -74.15 30.80
N GLU A 469 42.46 -74.61 31.37
CA GLU A 469 43.27 -75.71 30.81
C GLU A 469 42.54 -77.06 30.86
N GLU A 470 41.53 -77.22 31.70
CA GLU A 470 40.68 -78.42 31.73
C GLU A 470 39.55 -78.37 30.69
N LEU A 471 39.20 -77.17 30.21
CA LEU A 471 38.11 -76.94 29.24
C LEU A 471 38.59 -76.81 27.78
N VAL A 472 39.89 -76.58 27.55
CA VAL A 472 40.55 -76.49 26.22
C VAL A 472 41.45 -77.70 26.03
#